data_AF-A0A7C4X3G8-F1
#
_entry.id   AF-A0A7C4X3G8-F1
#
_cell.length_a   1.000
_cell.length_b   1.000
_cell.length_c   1.000
_cell.angle_alpha   90.00
_cell.angle_beta   90.00
_cell.angle_gamma   90.00
#
_symmetry.space_group_name_H-M   'P 1'
#
loop_
_entity.id
_entity.type
_entity.pdbx_description
1 polymer ?
#
loop_
_entity_poly.entity_id
_entity_poly.type
_entity_poly.pdbx_seq_one_letter_code
_entity_poly.pdbx_strand_id
1 'polypeptide(L)'
;EAYYRVKDFSREVAIVPVSAKTGEGIPELIMVLIGLTQHYLTKRLTTSEEQTRGIVLELREETGLGLTANLILLDGVLKIGDTVAMVKRDGAFKTKVRGLFLPKPLDEMRDPRDRFTPVDEVRAAAGVKILAPDLEGVLAGSPLVGLFSEDRWEEVKKALESEVSKIFIKTDTVGVIVKADTLGSLEAITDMLKRQGVPIRIADVGAVTRRDVIEASTVAREDPYLGVILGFNVKILPDAQEAIESEKVKVFNESIIYNLIEGYTRWVQEEKEKAAIREFSSLTPVCKFKVLEGFIFRRSNPAIFGVEVLVGKLRQKVQVMNSDGKVVGTIHQIQDKGKPLEEAPRGAQVAVSMMEPIVGRHIFEKEILYSLPKEAEVRTFKEKYLNKLSPEEQEVLDEIIQIRKKVQPTYPY
;
A
#
# COMPACT_ATOMS: atom_id res chain seq x y z
N GLU A 1 -6.34 31.74 0.43
CA GLU A 1 -5.79 33.10 0.31
C GLU A 1 -5.23 33.56 1.67
N ALA A 2 -4.39 34.60 1.72
CA ALA A 2 -4.00 35.20 3.00
C ALA A 2 -5.26 35.63 3.80
N TYR A 3 -5.29 35.37 5.11
CA TYR A 3 -6.52 35.44 5.92
C TYR A 3 -7.26 36.79 5.84
N TYR A 4 -6.53 37.90 5.73
CA TYR A 4 -7.09 39.26 5.64
C TYR A 4 -7.67 39.61 4.25
N ARG A 5 -7.48 38.76 3.25
CA ARG A 5 -8.05 38.91 1.90
C ARG A 5 -9.22 37.97 1.63
N VAL A 6 -9.45 37.00 2.51
CA VAL A 6 -10.56 36.06 2.38
C VAL A 6 -11.88 36.84 2.52
N LYS A 7 -12.72 36.76 1.49
CA LYS A 7 -14.05 37.39 1.50
C LYS A 7 -15.13 36.45 2.05
N ASP A 8 -14.98 35.16 1.75
CA ASP A 8 -15.91 34.12 2.15
C ASP A 8 -15.16 32.91 2.70
N PHE A 9 -15.14 32.81 4.03
CA PHE A 9 -14.47 31.73 4.76
C PHE A 9 -15.16 30.37 4.61
N SER A 10 -16.34 30.29 3.99
CA SER A 10 -17.00 29.02 3.67
C SER A 10 -16.47 28.37 2.38
N ARG A 11 -15.80 29.15 1.53
CA ARG A 11 -15.33 28.71 0.20
C ARG A 11 -13.82 28.74 0.04
N GLU A 12 -13.12 29.50 0.88
CA GLU A 12 -11.69 29.72 0.77
C GLU A 12 -10.96 29.28 2.05
N VAL A 13 -9.81 28.62 1.87
CA VAL A 13 -8.92 28.30 2.99
C VAL A 13 -8.12 29.55 3.37
N ALA A 14 -8.21 29.94 4.64
CA ALA A 14 -7.46 31.05 5.21
C ALA A 14 -6.02 30.64 5.54
N ILE A 15 -5.05 31.38 5.00
CA ILE A 15 -3.62 31.18 5.26
C ILE A 15 -3.18 32.27 6.23
N VAL A 16 -2.78 31.87 7.44
CA VAL A 16 -2.23 32.77 8.47
C VAL A 16 -0.71 32.52 8.57
N PRO A 17 0.14 33.46 8.12
CA PRO A 17 1.58 33.36 8.32
C PRO A 17 1.90 33.46 9.80
N VAL A 18 2.65 32.49 10.34
CA VAL A 18 3.04 32.47 11.75
C VAL A 18 4.51 32.09 11.90
N SER A 19 5.09 32.51 13.02
CA SER A 19 6.38 32.02 13.51
C SER A 19 6.20 31.54 14.94
N ALA A 20 6.21 30.22 15.13
CA ALA A 20 6.12 29.62 16.46
C ALA A 20 7.31 30.00 17.37
N LYS A 21 8.46 30.36 16.78
CA LYS A 21 9.67 30.73 17.53
C LYS A 21 9.63 32.16 18.06
N THR A 22 9.14 33.11 17.26
CA THR A 22 9.09 34.53 17.62
C THR A 22 7.74 34.94 18.19
N GLY A 23 6.69 34.14 17.97
CA GLY A 23 5.31 34.44 18.36
C GLY A 23 4.54 35.30 17.34
N GLU A 24 5.18 35.71 16.24
CA GLU A 24 4.53 36.50 15.19
C GLU A 24 3.38 35.71 14.55
N GLY A 25 2.24 36.36 14.31
CA GLY A 25 1.07 35.75 13.69
C GLY A 25 0.22 34.86 14.61
N ILE A 26 0.68 34.56 15.82
CA ILE A 26 -0.08 33.73 16.78
C ILE A 26 -1.39 34.42 17.23
N PRO A 27 -1.42 35.73 17.53
CA PRO A 27 -2.67 36.43 17.83
C PRO A 27 -3.69 36.33 16.68
N GLU A 28 -3.23 36.52 15.44
CA GLU A 28 -4.04 36.42 14.23
C GLU A 28 -4.57 34.99 14.03
N LEU A 29 -3.73 33.99 14.26
CA LEU A 29 -4.12 32.59 14.18
C LEU A 29 -5.24 32.28 15.18
N ILE A 30 -5.08 32.70 16.44
CA ILE A 30 -6.09 32.52 17.48
C ILE A 30 -7.38 33.27 17.14
N MET A 31 -7.27 34.51 16.67
CA MET A 31 -8.42 35.31 16.26
C MET A 31 -9.22 34.64 15.13
N VAL A 32 -8.53 34.16 14.08
CA VAL A 32 -9.17 33.46 12.96
C VAL A 32 -9.84 32.18 13.45
N LEU A 33 -9.17 31.38 14.29
CA LEU A 33 -9.74 30.17 14.87
C LEU A 33 -11.01 30.45 15.69
N ILE A 34 -10.98 31.45 16.57
CA ILE A 34 -12.14 31.84 17.39
C ILE A 34 -13.29 32.31 16.49
N GLY A 35 -13.01 33.17 15.51
CA GLY A 35 -14.04 33.67 14.59
C GLY A 35 -14.73 32.55 13.80
N LEU A 36 -13.95 31.61 13.25
CA LEU A 36 -14.47 30.48 12.49
C LEU A 36 -15.28 29.52 13.38
N THR A 37 -14.76 29.17 14.55
CA THR A 37 -15.43 28.25 15.48
C THR A 37 -16.73 28.85 16.02
N GLN A 38 -16.71 30.10 16.45
CA GLN A 38 -17.91 30.79 16.96
C GLN A 38 -18.99 30.94 15.89
N HIS A 39 -18.62 31.27 14.65
CA HIS A 39 -19.59 31.52 13.58
C HIS A 39 -20.17 30.25 12.96
N TYR A 40 -19.33 29.24 12.70
CA TYR A 40 -19.75 28.05 11.94
C TYR A 40 -20.02 26.82 12.81
N LEU A 41 -19.47 26.76 14.04
CA LEU A 41 -19.54 25.56 14.87
C LEU A 41 -20.38 25.72 16.13
N THR A 42 -21.12 26.83 16.30
CA THR A 42 -21.92 27.10 17.51
C THR A 42 -22.77 25.90 17.93
N LYS A 43 -23.55 25.33 16.99
CA LYS A 43 -24.44 24.18 17.26
C LYS A 43 -23.68 22.92 17.66
N ARG A 44 -22.45 22.74 17.15
CA ARG A 44 -21.61 21.56 17.41
C ARG A 44 -20.82 21.69 18.72
N LEU A 45 -20.59 22.92 19.17
CA LEU A 45 -19.86 23.25 20.40
C LEU A 45 -20.78 23.44 21.61
N THR A 46 -22.10 23.48 21.41
CA THR A 46 -23.07 23.46 22.51
C THR A 46 -22.93 22.16 23.30
N THR A 47 -22.67 22.29 24.60
CA THR A 47 -22.61 21.16 25.53
C THR A 47 -23.90 21.05 26.34
N SER A 48 -24.21 19.84 26.78
CA SER A 48 -25.32 19.53 27.70
C SER A 48 -24.77 18.92 28.97
N GLU A 49 -25.32 19.28 30.13
CA GLU A 49 -24.98 18.62 31.40
C GLU A 49 -25.66 17.24 31.56
N GLU A 50 -26.58 16.88 30.67
CA GLU A 50 -27.40 15.66 30.76
C GLU A 50 -26.70 14.41 30.23
N GLN A 51 -25.56 14.55 29.55
CA GLN A 51 -24.84 13.45 28.94
C GLN A 51 -23.35 13.60 29.17
N THR A 52 -22.67 12.57 29.64
CA THR A 52 -21.21 12.57 29.75
C THR A 52 -20.64 11.77 28.59
N ARG A 53 -19.86 12.42 27.72
CA ARG A 53 -19.22 11.76 26.58
C ARG A 53 -17.76 12.17 26.49
N GLY A 54 -16.87 11.20 26.32
CA GLY A 54 -15.46 11.44 26.10
C GLY A 54 -14.83 10.43 25.15
N ILE A 55 -13.54 10.61 24.87
CA ILE A 55 -12.71 9.67 24.11
C ILE A 55 -11.46 9.37 24.93
N VAL A 56 -11.17 8.10 25.12
CA VAL A 56 -9.93 7.64 25.77
C VAL A 56 -8.77 7.89 24.82
N LEU A 57 -7.77 8.64 25.26
CA LEU A 57 -6.56 8.90 24.48
C LEU A 57 -5.51 7.82 24.70
N GLU A 58 -5.19 7.54 25.96
CA GLU A 58 -4.14 6.59 26.34
C GLU A 58 -4.37 6.04 27.74
N LEU A 59 -3.80 4.86 28.00
CA LEU A 59 -3.69 4.27 29.32
C LEU A 59 -2.28 4.44 29.84
N ARG A 60 -2.14 4.78 31.13
CA ARG A 60 -0.84 5.05 31.74
C ARG A 60 -0.81 4.62 33.19
N GLU A 61 0.21 3.85 33.56
CA GLU A 61 0.52 3.59 34.97
C GLU A 61 1.12 4.85 35.60
N GLU A 62 0.54 5.28 36.71
CA GLU A 62 0.99 6.41 37.51
C GLU A 62 1.42 5.93 38.90
N THR A 63 2.58 6.40 39.34
CA THR A 63 3.12 6.03 40.65
C THR A 63 2.16 6.46 41.76
N GLY A 64 1.73 5.51 42.59
CA GLY A 64 0.80 5.75 43.70
C GLY A 64 -0.69 5.71 43.34
N LEU A 65 -1.05 5.83 42.06
CA LEU A 65 -2.45 5.74 41.60
C LEU A 65 -2.75 4.42 40.86
N GLY A 66 -1.73 3.75 40.34
CA GLY A 66 -1.90 2.55 39.51
C GLY A 66 -2.25 2.93 38.06
N LEU A 67 -3.00 2.06 37.38
CA LEU A 67 -3.41 2.29 35.99
C LEU A 67 -4.47 3.40 35.91
N THR A 68 -4.20 4.41 35.09
CA THR A 68 -5.11 5.55 34.81
C THR A 68 -5.38 5.66 33.33
N ALA A 69 -6.49 6.32 32.97
CA ALA A 69 -6.81 6.63 31.58
C ALA A 69 -6.81 8.15 31.37
N ASN A 70 -6.06 8.63 30.38
CA ASN A 70 -6.13 10.01 29.92
C ASN A 70 -7.21 10.11 28.84
N LEU A 71 -8.09 11.09 28.94
CA LEU A 71 -9.21 11.25 28.03
C LEU A 71 -9.51 12.71 27.71
N ILE A 72 -10.22 12.93 26.61
CA ILE A 72 -10.85 14.22 26.30
C ILE A 72 -12.34 14.07 26.59
N LEU A 73 -12.83 14.86 27.54
CA LEU A 73 -14.25 15.03 27.79
C LEU A 73 -14.80 16.00 26.74
N LEU A 74 -15.70 15.49 25.90
CA LEU A 74 -16.26 16.20 24.75
C LEU A 74 -17.59 16.87 25.09
N ASP A 75 -18.39 16.25 25.95
CA ASP A 75 -19.68 16.77 26.38
C ASP A 75 -19.97 16.32 27.83
N GLY A 76 -20.75 17.12 28.55
CA GLY A 76 -21.17 16.80 29.91
C GLY A 76 -20.26 17.22 31.03
N VAL A 77 -20.62 16.68 32.19
CA VAL A 77 -19.89 16.79 33.45
C VAL A 77 -19.52 15.37 33.87
N LEU A 78 -18.30 15.19 34.36
CA LEU A 78 -17.82 13.94 34.94
C LEU A 78 -17.44 14.19 36.40
N LYS A 79 -17.95 13.37 37.32
CA LYS A 79 -17.74 13.50 38.77
C LYS A 79 -17.13 12.25 39.36
N ILE A 80 -16.44 12.40 40.49
CA ILE A 80 -16.01 11.26 41.29
C ILE A 80 -17.25 10.49 41.76
N GLY A 81 -17.23 9.18 41.54
CA GLY A 81 -18.34 8.28 41.87
C GLY A 81 -19.30 8.03 40.71
N ASP A 82 -19.16 8.72 39.58
CA ASP A 82 -19.95 8.40 38.38
C ASP A 82 -19.59 7.02 37.84
N THR A 83 -20.60 6.31 37.32
CA THR A 83 -20.39 5.07 36.58
C THR A 83 -20.22 5.43 35.10
N VAL A 84 -19.15 4.94 34.50
CA VAL A 84 -18.82 5.17 33.09
C VAL A 84 -18.69 3.85 32.34
N ALA A 85 -19.08 3.85 31.08
CA ALA A 85 -18.94 2.75 30.14
C ALA A 85 -17.75 3.02 29.20
N MET A 86 -16.93 2.00 28.98
CA MET A 86 -15.78 2.00 28.08
C MET A 86 -15.71 0.67 27.33
N VAL A 87 -14.83 0.58 26.33
CA VAL A 87 -14.72 -0.60 25.46
C VAL A 87 -13.34 -1.24 25.57
N LYS A 88 -13.35 -2.56 25.81
CA LYS A 88 -12.21 -3.46 25.68
C LYS A 88 -12.39 -4.35 24.46
N ARG A 89 -11.40 -5.19 24.19
CA ARG A 89 -11.46 -6.17 23.09
C ARG A 89 -12.56 -7.22 23.27
N ASP A 90 -12.86 -7.60 24.51
CA ASP A 90 -13.85 -8.61 24.89
C ASP A 90 -15.28 -8.06 25.06
N GLY A 91 -15.45 -6.73 24.98
CA GLY A 91 -16.75 -6.07 24.99
C GLY A 91 -16.75 -4.74 25.72
N ALA A 92 -17.93 -4.11 25.79
CA ALA A 92 -18.12 -2.93 26.62
C ALA A 92 -18.33 -3.34 28.08
N PHE A 93 -17.72 -2.58 28.99
CA PHE A 93 -17.83 -2.77 30.43
C PHE A 93 -18.12 -1.43 31.12
N LYS A 94 -18.69 -1.50 32.33
CA LYS A 94 -18.93 -0.34 33.18
C LYS A 94 -18.00 -0.36 34.38
N THR A 95 -17.52 0.81 34.78
CA THR A 95 -16.66 0.99 35.94
C THR A 95 -17.00 2.29 36.67
N LYS A 96 -16.61 2.40 37.94
CA LYS A 96 -16.91 3.57 38.78
C LYS A 96 -15.66 4.44 38.90
N VAL A 97 -15.80 5.73 38.58
CA VAL A 97 -14.71 6.70 38.71
C VAL A 97 -14.35 6.88 40.19
N ARG A 98 -13.08 6.67 40.51
CA ARG A 98 -12.51 6.77 41.87
C ARG A 98 -11.74 8.07 42.08
N GLY A 99 -11.23 8.67 41.02
CA GLY A 99 -10.52 9.93 41.08
C GLY A 99 -10.49 10.61 39.71
N LEU A 100 -10.51 11.94 39.74
CA LEU A 100 -10.37 12.80 38.58
C LEU A 100 -9.20 13.73 38.80
N PHE A 101 -8.44 13.95 37.75
CA PHE A 101 -7.21 14.71 37.80
C PHE A 101 -7.11 15.62 36.58
N LEU A 102 -6.90 16.92 36.81
CA LEU A 102 -6.62 17.89 35.75
C LEU A 102 -5.13 18.19 35.69
N PRO A 103 -4.56 18.41 34.49
CA PRO A 103 -3.20 18.92 34.36
C PRO A 103 -3.11 20.28 35.05
N LYS A 104 -2.03 20.50 35.82
CA LYS A 104 -1.81 21.80 36.46
C LYS A 104 -1.63 22.90 35.42
N PRO A 105 -2.20 24.11 35.61
CA PRO A 105 -1.90 25.25 34.76
C PRO A 105 -0.41 25.61 34.90
N LEU A 106 0.36 25.52 33.81
CA LEU A 106 1.70 26.09 33.55
C LEU A 106 2.71 26.29 34.72
N ASP A 107 2.64 25.52 35.81
CA ASP A 107 3.68 25.49 36.83
C ASP A 107 4.68 24.38 36.50
N GLU A 108 5.92 24.81 36.25
CA GLU A 108 7.13 24.04 35.98
C GLU A 108 6.97 22.53 35.71
N MET A 109 7.10 22.13 34.44
CA MET A 109 7.26 20.72 34.01
C MET A 109 8.58 20.06 34.50
N ARG A 110 9.19 20.59 35.58
CA ARG A 110 10.50 20.18 36.10
C ARG A 110 10.42 19.10 37.19
N ASP A 111 9.29 18.97 37.90
CA ASP A 111 9.02 17.79 38.74
C ASP A 111 8.00 16.85 38.07
N PRO A 112 8.42 15.67 37.57
CA PRO A 112 7.52 14.71 36.94
C PRO A 112 6.40 14.19 37.87
N ARG A 113 6.54 14.37 39.19
CA ARG A 113 5.64 13.82 40.22
C ARG A 113 4.43 14.72 40.53
N ASP A 114 4.45 16.00 40.14
CA ASP A 114 3.43 16.98 40.55
C ASP A 114 2.65 17.57 39.36
N ARG A 115 2.32 16.74 38.37
CA ARG A 115 1.72 17.18 37.10
C ARG A 115 0.20 17.33 37.11
N PHE A 116 -0.46 16.83 38.15
CA PHE A 116 -1.91 16.70 38.19
C PHE A 116 -2.50 17.15 39.52
N THR A 117 -3.61 17.89 39.46
CA THR A 117 -4.39 18.29 40.63
C THR A 117 -5.67 17.44 40.71
N PRO A 118 -5.95 16.79 41.85
CA PRO A 118 -7.22 16.10 42.05
C PRO A 118 -8.38 17.10 42.08
N VAL A 119 -9.49 16.72 41.46
CA VAL A 119 -10.72 17.53 41.41
C VAL A 119 -11.94 16.65 41.62
N ASP A 120 -13.04 17.21 42.12
CA ASP A 120 -14.28 16.45 42.37
C ASP A 120 -15.18 16.34 41.12
N GLU A 121 -15.15 17.36 40.26
CA GLU A 121 -15.88 17.39 38.99
C GLU A 121 -15.07 18.06 37.87
N VAL A 122 -15.31 17.61 36.64
CA VAL A 122 -14.76 18.19 35.40
C VAL A 122 -15.88 18.44 34.41
N ARG A 123 -15.87 19.60 33.76
CA ARG A 123 -16.86 20.00 32.75
C ARG A 123 -16.22 20.02 31.37
N ALA A 124 -16.98 19.60 30.35
CA ALA A 124 -16.53 19.65 28.97
C ALA A 124 -16.33 21.10 28.49
N ALA A 125 -15.38 21.39 27.59
CA ALA A 125 -14.39 20.47 27.02
C ALA A 125 -13.11 20.46 27.86
N ALA A 126 -12.63 19.27 28.25
CA ALA A 126 -11.44 19.16 29.11
C ALA A 126 -10.62 17.90 28.85
N GLY A 127 -9.29 18.04 28.90
CA GLY A 127 -8.38 16.91 29.06
C GLY A 127 -8.35 16.49 30.52
N VAL A 128 -8.78 15.26 30.82
CA VAL A 128 -8.87 14.75 32.19
C VAL A 128 -8.22 13.38 32.28
N LYS A 129 -7.55 13.14 33.39
CA LYS A 129 -7.06 11.81 33.77
C LYS A 129 -8.04 11.21 34.77
N ILE A 130 -8.47 9.99 34.52
CA ILE A 130 -9.38 9.24 35.38
C ILE A 130 -8.68 8.06 36.03
N LEU A 131 -9.01 7.82 37.30
CA LEU A 131 -8.69 6.60 38.01
C LEU A 131 -9.97 5.79 38.19
N ALA A 132 -9.96 4.55 37.72
CA ALA A 132 -11.07 3.61 37.84
C ALA A 132 -10.54 2.17 37.90
N PRO A 133 -11.26 1.21 38.51
CA PRO A 133 -10.91 -0.19 38.42
C PRO A 133 -11.12 -0.72 36.99
N ASP A 134 -10.45 -1.83 36.69
CA ASP A 134 -10.60 -2.60 35.45
C ASP A 134 -10.29 -1.82 34.16
N LEU A 135 -9.37 -0.84 34.21
CA LEU A 135 -8.92 -0.11 33.01
C LEU A 135 -8.00 -0.92 32.09
N GLU A 136 -7.49 -2.07 32.54
CA GLU A 136 -6.61 -2.91 31.74
C GLU A 136 -7.32 -3.42 30.48
N GLY A 137 -6.67 -3.26 29.33
CA GLY A 137 -7.20 -3.67 28.03
C GLY A 137 -8.22 -2.72 27.39
N VAL A 138 -8.48 -1.55 27.99
CA VAL A 138 -9.28 -0.50 27.34
C VAL A 138 -8.60 -0.04 26.05
N LEU A 139 -9.39 0.08 24.98
CA LEU A 139 -8.89 0.46 23.68
C LEU A 139 -8.68 1.98 23.61
N ALA A 140 -7.47 2.42 23.28
CA ALA A 140 -7.22 3.83 22.97
C ALA A 140 -8.02 4.24 21.72
N GLY A 141 -8.59 5.45 21.76
CA GLY A 141 -9.57 5.95 20.80
C GLY A 141 -11.01 5.49 21.06
N SER A 142 -11.25 4.66 22.07
CA SER A 142 -12.62 4.22 22.39
C SER A 142 -13.44 5.34 23.05
N PRO A 143 -14.77 5.36 22.79
CA PRO A 143 -15.67 6.27 23.47
C PRO A 143 -15.81 5.92 24.96
N LEU A 144 -15.94 6.96 25.77
CA LEU A 144 -16.41 6.91 27.15
C LEU A 144 -17.81 7.52 27.23
N VAL A 145 -18.75 6.84 27.89
CA VAL A 145 -20.12 7.33 28.11
C VAL A 145 -20.49 7.21 29.59
N GLY A 146 -21.01 8.28 30.18
CA GLY A 146 -21.55 8.26 31.55
C GLY A 146 -22.89 7.53 31.63
N LEU A 147 -23.08 6.77 32.71
CA LEU A 147 -24.31 6.05 33.01
C LEU A 147 -25.03 6.72 34.18
N PHE A 148 -26.12 7.42 33.88
CA PHE A 148 -26.95 8.12 34.89
C PHE A 148 -28.00 7.22 35.55
N SER A 149 -28.31 6.07 34.94
CA SER A 149 -29.18 5.03 35.49
C SER A 149 -28.71 3.66 35.02
N GLU A 150 -28.87 2.65 35.87
CA GLU A 150 -28.58 1.24 35.58
C GLU A 150 -29.43 0.71 34.41
N ASP A 151 -30.65 1.21 34.24
CA ASP A 151 -31.57 0.75 33.19
C ASP A 151 -31.07 1.05 31.77
N ARG A 152 -30.14 2.00 31.63
CA ARG A 152 -29.56 2.38 30.32
C ARG A 152 -28.34 1.55 29.92
N TRP A 153 -27.86 0.67 30.80
CA TRP A 153 -26.63 -0.08 30.56
C TRP A 153 -26.68 -0.90 29.27
N GLU A 154 -27.74 -1.69 29.04
CA GLU A 154 -27.83 -2.57 27.87
C GLU A 154 -27.92 -1.79 26.55
N GLU A 155 -28.61 -0.65 26.56
CA GLU A 155 -28.68 0.27 25.41
C GLU A 155 -27.28 0.81 25.07
N VAL A 156 -26.59 1.37 26.07
CA VAL A 156 -25.26 1.98 25.92
C VAL A 156 -24.22 0.93 25.54
N LYS A 157 -24.24 -0.24 26.17
CA LYS A 157 -23.34 -1.36 25.87
C LYS A 157 -23.43 -1.74 24.40
N LYS A 158 -24.64 -1.98 23.89
CA LYS A 158 -24.86 -2.36 22.49
C LYS A 158 -24.43 -1.25 21.52
N ALA A 159 -24.67 0.01 21.86
CA ALA A 159 -24.26 1.14 21.05
C ALA A 159 -22.72 1.22 20.94
N LEU A 160 -22.01 1.12 22.06
CA LEU A 160 -20.54 1.18 22.11
C LEU A 160 -19.90 0.01 21.36
N GLU A 161 -20.40 -1.22 21.58
CA GLU A 161 -19.92 -2.40 20.87
C GLU A 161 -20.17 -2.29 19.36
N SER A 162 -21.31 -1.73 18.96
CA SER A 162 -21.61 -1.50 17.54
C SER A 162 -20.76 -0.41 16.91
N GLU A 163 -20.38 0.63 17.65
CA GLU A 163 -19.50 1.70 17.16
C GLU A 163 -18.08 1.15 16.94
N VAL A 164 -17.53 0.45 17.93
CA VAL A 164 -16.17 -0.07 17.89
C VAL A 164 -16.03 -1.24 16.90
N SER A 165 -17.02 -2.13 16.79
CA SER A 165 -16.98 -3.27 15.85
C SER A 165 -16.90 -2.86 14.39
N LYS A 166 -17.38 -1.67 14.01
CA LYS A 166 -17.27 -1.14 12.63
C LYS A 166 -15.85 -0.77 12.24
N ILE A 167 -14.98 -0.49 13.21
CA ILE A 167 -13.58 -0.13 12.99
C ILE A 167 -12.77 -1.40 12.67
N PHE A 168 -13.12 -2.52 13.32
CA PHE A 168 -12.54 -3.81 13.05
C PHE A 168 -13.04 -4.40 11.73
N ILE A 169 -12.12 -4.92 10.92
CA ILE A 169 -12.47 -5.57 9.66
C ILE A 169 -11.97 -7.00 9.73
N LYS A 170 -12.84 -7.95 9.38
CA LYS A 170 -12.47 -9.33 9.14
C LYS A 170 -13.36 -9.89 8.04
N THR A 171 -12.79 -10.09 6.87
CA THR A 171 -13.50 -10.55 5.68
C THR A 171 -12.73 -11.71 5.03
N ASP A 172 -13.41 -12.44 4.17
CA ASP A 172 -12.76 -13.48 3.34
C ASP A 172 -12.15 -12.91 2.06
N THR A 173 -12.17 -11.58 1.87
CA THR A 173 -11.62 -10.95 0.66
C THR A 173 -10.10 -11.08 0.57
N VAL A 174 -9.58 -11.11 -0.65
CA VAL A 174 -8.16 -10.94 -0.94
C VAL A 174 -7.80 -9.48 -0.67
N GLY A 175 -6.97 -9.23 0.34
CA GLY A 175 -6.68 -7.87 0.77
C GLY A 175 -5.59 -7.82 1.84
N VAL A 176 -5.10 -6.61 2.08
CA VAL A 176 -4.02 -6.35 3.03
C VAL A 176 -4.47 -6.60 4.47
N ILE A 177 -3.51 -6.86 5.34
CA ILE A 177 -3.71 -6.97 6.78
C ILE A 177 -3.18 -5.71 7.44
N VAL A 178 -4.00 -5.05 8.25
CA VAL A 178 -3.66 -3.79 8.93
C VAL A 178 -3.67 -4.00 10.44
N LYS A 179 -2.58 -3.62 11.09
CA LYS A 179 -2.42 -3.64 12.55
C LYS A 179 -2.05 -2.25 13.05
N ALA A 180 -2.74 -1.75 14.06
CA ALA A 180 -2.46 -0.44 14.64
C ALA A 180 -2.46 -0.46 16.17
N ASP A 181 -1.91 0.59 16.77
CA ASP A 181 -1.81 0.78 18.22
C ASP A 181 -3.13 1.26 18.86
N THR A 182 -3.88 2.10 18.15
CA THR A 182 -5.14 2.70 18.61
C THR A 182 -6.27 2.52 17.59
N LEU A 183 -7.52 2.66 18.03
CA LEU A 183 -8.69 2.65 17.14
C LEU A 183 -8.66 3.80 16.14
N GLY A 184 -8.23 4.99 16.57
CA GLY A 184 -8.18 6.17 15.70
C GLY A 184 -7.14 6.02 14.57
N SER A 185 -5.96 5.47 14.89
CA SER A 185 -4.95 5.13 13.89
C SER A 185 -5.49 4.10 12.90
N LEU A 186 -6.17 3.06 13.38
CA LEU A 186 -6.73 1.99 12.56
C LEU A 186 -7.79 2.54 11.59
N GLU A 187 -8.73 3.36 12.09
CA GLU A 187 -9.76 4.01 11.28
C GLU A 187 -9.13 4.86 10.17
N ALA A 188 -8.18 5.74 10.52
CA ALA A 188 -7.51 6.61 9.55
C ALA A 188 -6.80 5.82 8.43
N ILE A 189 -6.07 4.76 8.79
CA ILE A 189 -5.36 3.90 7.82
C ILE A 189 -6.37 3.18 6.92
N THR A 190 -7.41 2.58 7.50
CA THR A 190 -8.41 1.83 6.72
C THR A 190 -9.16 2.74 5.73
N ASP A 191 -9.49 3.97 6.13
CA ASP A 191 -10.13 4.95 5.26
C ASP A 191 -9.22 5.41 4.12
N MET A 192 -7.93 5.64 4.39
CA MET A 192 -6.96 5.98 3.36
C MET A 192 -6.79 4.86 2.33
N LEU A 193 -6.69 3.60 2.79
CA LEU A 193 -6.60 2.44 1.92
C LEU A 193 -7.87 2.26 1.06
N LYS A 194 -9.06 2.40 1.65
CA LYS A 194 -10.34 2.36 0.92
C LYS A 194 -10.42 3.43 -0.16
N ARG A 195 -9.99 4.67 0.14
CA ARG A 195 -9.94 5.77 -0.85
C ARG A 195 -8.99 5.48 -2.02
N GLN A 196 -7.93 4.72 -1.78
CA GLN A 196 -7.00 4.26 -2.81
C GLN A 196 -7.48 2.97 -3.52
N GLY A 197 -8.64 2.42 -3.15
CA GLY A 197 -9.15 1.17 -3.71
C GLY A 197 -8.37 -0.08 -3.27
N VAL A 198 -7.62 -0.01 -2.18
CA VAL A 198 -6.88 -1.16 -1.64
C VAL A 198 -7.82 -1.98 -0.74
N PRO A 199 -8.12 -3.23 -1.08
CA PRO A 199 -8.99 -4.08 -0.27
C PRO A 199 -8.29 -4.49 1.03
N ILE A 200 -9.08 -4.59 2.10
CA ILE A 200 -8.61 -4.93 3.45
C ILE A 200 -9.27 -6.23 3.87
N ARG A 201 -8.44 -7.22 4.22
CA ARG A 201 -8.90 -8.51 4.73
C ARG A 201 -9.09 -8.46 6.24
N ILE A 202 -8.08 -7.94 6.94
CA ILE A 202 -8.07 -7.81 8.41
C ILE A 202 -7.66 -6.39 8.78
N ALA A 203 -8.39 -5.75 9.67
CA ALA A 203 -8.00 -4.53 10.36
C ALA A 203 -8.21 -4.73 11.86
N ASP A 204 -7.13 -4.69 12.63
CA ASP A 204 -7.17 -5.02 14.06
C ASP A 204 -6.18 -4.20 14.89
N VAL A 205 -6.45 -4.07 16.18
CA VAL A 205 -5.59 -3.36 17.14
C VAL A 205 -4.66 -4.34 17.83
N GLY A 206 -3.42 -3.90 18.04
CA GLY A 206 -2.38 -4.62 18.78
C GLY A 206 -1.26 -5.15 17.89
N ALA A 207 -0.34 -5.87 18.53
CA ALA A 207 0.86 -6.41 17.89
C ALA A 207 0.54 -7.32 16.71
N VAL A 208 1.49 -7.41 15.77
CA VAL A 208 1.45 -8.38 14.68
C VAL A 208 1.70 -9.77 15.26
N THR A 209 0.76 -10.68 15.02
CA THR A 209 0.79 -12.06 15.53
C THR A 209 1.15 -13.05 14.43
N ARG A 210 1.55 -14.28 14.80
CA ARG A 210 1.78 -15.35 13.82
C ARG A 210 0.56 -15.62 12.94
N ARG A 211 -0.66 -15.52 13.50
CA ARG A 211 -1.91 -15.68 12.73
C ARG A 211 -2.01 -14.66 11.60
N ASP A 212 -1.68 -13.40 11.87
CA ASP A 212 -1.70 -12.34 10.87
C ASP A 212 -0.76 -12.68 9.69
N VAL A 213 0.40 -13.25 9.99
CA VAL A 213 1.38 -13.67 8.96
C VAL A 213 0.85 -14.81 8.09
N ILE A 214 0.21 -15.81 8.69
CA ILE A 214 -0.38 -16.93 7.93
C ILE A 214 -1.51 -16.46 7.02
N GLU A 215 -2.35 -15.54 7.48
CA GLU A 215 -3.39 -14.94 6.66
C GLU A 215 -2.79 -14.16 5.49
N ALA A 216 -1.74 -13.35 5.73
CA ALA A 216 -1.04 -12.62 4.67
C ALA A 216 -0.38 -13.57 3.65
N SER A 217 0.25 -14.66 4.11
CA SER A 217 0.81 -15.73 3.26
C SER A 217 -0.26 -16.33 2.35
N THR A 218 -1.45 -16.58 2.90
CA THR A 218 -2.57 -17.13 2.12
C THR A 218 -3.00 -16.17 1.02
N VAL A 219 -3.15 -14.88 1.35
CA VAL A 219 -3.46 -13.83 0.37
C VAL A 219 -2.35 -13.70 -0.67
N ALA A 220 -1.07 -13.79 -0.27
CA ALA A 220 0.09 -13.65 -1.16
C ALA A 220 0.15 -14.72 -2.26
N ARG A 221 -0.45 -15.89 -2.03
CA ARG A 221 -0.56 -16.96 -3.03
C ARG A 221 -1.55 -16.62 -4.14
N GLU A 222 -2.56 -15.81 -3.84
CA GLU A 222 -3.56 -15.35 -4.81
C GLU A 222 -3.15 -14.03 -5.46
N ASP A 223 -2.77 -13.04 -4.64
CA ASP A 223 -2.23 -11.76 -5.09
C ASP A 223 -1.01 -11.37 -4.23
N PRO A 224 0.22 -11.46 -4.79
CA PRO A 224 1.44 -11.15 -4.06
C PRO A 224 1.52 -9.69 -3.61
N TYR A 225 0.79 -8.76 -4.27
CA TYR A 225 0.79 -7.34 -3.94
C TYR A 225 -0.16 -7.00 -2.78
N LEU A 226 -1.10 -7.88 -2.47
CA LEU A 226 -2.07 -7.70 -1.37
C LEU A 226 -1.72 -8.54 -0.14
N GLY A 227 -0.93 -9.61 -0.30
CA GLY A 227 -0.48 -10.49 0.77
C GLY A 227 0.61 -9.90 1.66
N VAL A 228 0.33 -8.73 2.25
CA VAL A 228 1.26 -7.97 3.08
C VAL A 228 0.62 -7.55 4.40
N ILE A 229 1.47 -7.24 5.39
CA ILE A 229 1.04 -6.67 6.67
C ILE A 229 1.48 -5.20 6.75
N LEU A 230 0.54 -4.32 7.08
CA LEU A 230 0.73 -2.89 7.35
C LEU A 230 0.58 -2.66 8.86
N GLY A 231 1.71 -2.58 9.56
CA GLY A 231 1.80 -2.28 10.99
C GLY A 231 2.04 -0.80 11.24
N PHE A 232 1.17 -0.16 12.01
CA PHE A 232 1.33 1.23 12.45
C PHE A 232 1.61 1.30 13.96
N ASN A 233 2.81 1.75 14.32
CA ASN A 233 3.25 1.90 15.71
C ASN A 233 3.04 0.63 16.58
N VAL A 234 3.17 -0.55 15.96
CA VAL A 234 2.95 -1.84 16.62
C VAL A 234 4.23 -2.67 16.68
N LYS A 235 4.32 -3.49 17.73
CA LYS A 235 5.36 -4.51 17.85
C LYS A 235 5.01 -5.71 16.97
N ILE A 236 6.04 -6.44 16.53
CA ILE A 236 5.91 -7.76 15.91
C ILE A 236 6.30 -8.78 16.98
N LEU A 237 5.44 -9.76 17.23
CA LEU A 237 5.73 -10.81 18.23
C LEU A 237 6.84 -11.74 17.73
N PRO A 238 7.64 -12.37 18.61
CA PRO A 238 8.75 -13.24 18.20
C PRO A 238 8.33 -14.40 17.29
N ASP A 239 7.20 -15.05 17.60
CA ASP A 239 6.63 -16.14 16.79
C ASP A 239 6.11 -15.66 15.42
N ALA A 240 5.69 -14.40 15.34
CA ALA A 240 5.33 -13.75 14.08
C ALA A 240 6.57 -13.45 13.23
N GLN A 241 7.67 -13.02 13.86
CA GLN A 241 8.93 -12.75 13.18
C GLN A 241 9.48 -14.02 12.51
N GLU A 242 9.48 -15.15 13.22
CA GLU A 242 9.86 -16.45 12.66
C GLU A 242 8.99 -16.84 11.45
N ALA A 243 7.68 -16.62 11.55
CA ALA A 243 6.75 -16.92 10.46
C ALA A 243 6.93 -16.00 9.24
N ILE A 244 7.31 -14.73 9.45
CA ILE A 244 7.59 -13.78 8.37
C ILE A 244 8.76 -14.28 7.52
N GLU A 245 9.80 -14.80 8.17
CA GLU A 245 10.98 -15.33 7.49
C GLU A 245 10.67 -16.64 6.74
N SER A 246 9.89 -17.54 7.36
CA SER A 246 9.54 -18.82 6.73
C SER A 246 8.59 -18.67 5.54
N GLU A 247 7.55 -17.86 5.69
CA GLU A 247 6.52 -17.64 4.66
C GLU A 247 6.92 -16.55 3.65
N LYS A 248 7.99 -15.79 3.91
CA LYS A 248 8.48 -14.67 3.10
C LYS A 248 7.43 -13.57 2.88
N VAL A 249 6.61 -13.32 3.89
CA VAL A 249 5.58 -12.28 3.86
C VAL A 249 6.23 -10.90 3.98
N LYS A 250 5.81 -9.94 3.14
CA LYS A 250 6.28 -8.56 3.27
C LYS A 250 5.53 -7.84 4.38
N VAL A 251 6.27 -7.24 5.30
CA VAL A 251 5.74 -6.42 6.40
C VAL A 251 6.26 -5.00 6.28
N PHE A 252 5.37 -4.03 6.41
CA PHE A 252 5.68 -2.61 6.57
C PHE A 252 5.36 -2.24 8.01
N ASN A 253 6.32 -1.68 8.74
CA ASN A 253 6.11 -1.25 10.12
C ASN A 253 6.63 0.17 10.28
N GLU A 254 5.73 1.11 10.51
CA GLU A 254 6.02 2.55 10.51
C GLU A 254 5.30 3.25 11.66
N SER A 255 5.83 4.39 12.10
CA SER A 255 5.19 5.26 13.11
C SER A 255 4.48 6.47 12.52
N ILE A 256 4.55 6.65 11.19
CA ILE A 256 3.91 7.74 10.44
C ILE A 256 3.00 7.14 9.37
N ILE A 257 1.70 7.50 9.40
CA ILE A 257 0.68 6.90 8.53
C ILE A 257 1.02 7.10 7.05
N TYR A 258 1.45 8.30 6.65
CA TYR A 258 1.80 8.58 5.26
C TYR A 258 2.97 7.73 4.77
N ASN A 259 4.01 7.55 5.59
CA ASN A 259 5.15 6.69 5.24
C ASN A 259 4.74 5.24 5.04
N LEU A 260 3.82 4.74 5.88
CA LEU A 260 3.30 3.37 5.78
C LEU A 260 2.62 3.14 4.42
N ILE A 261 1.69 4.03 4.06
CA ILE A 261 0.91 3.93 2.83
C ILE A 261 1.80 4.15 1.60
N GLU A 262 2.61 5.21 1.59
CA GLU A 262 3.52 5.49 0.47
C GLU A 262 4.57 4.40 0.29
N GLY A 263 5.10 3.86 1.38
CA GLY A 263 6.03 2.74 1.35
C GLY A 263 5.41 1.50 0.69
N TYR A 264 4.18 1.18 1.07
CA TYR A 264 3.40 0.12 0.44
C TYR A 264 3.14 0.38 -1.05
N THR A 265 2.58 1.54 -1.40
CA THR A 265 2.25 1.87 -2.80
C THR A 265 3.48 1.86 -3.69
N ARG A 266 4.60 2.40 -3.21
CA ARG A 266 5.88 2.41 -3.92
C ARG A 266 6.38 0.99 -4.17
N TRP A 267 6.36 0.14 -3.14
CA TRP A 267 6.76 -1.26 -3.27
C TRP A 267 5.88 -2.01 -4.29
N VAL A 268 4.56 -1.84 -4.24
CA VAL A 268 3.65 -2.45 -5.23
C VAL A 268 4.02 -2.02 -6.65
N GLN A 269 4.30 -0.72 -6.86
CA GLN A 269 4.67 -0.20 -8.16
C GLN A 269 5.99 -0.80 -8.66
N GLU A 270 7.01 -0.84 -7.81
CA GLU A 270 8.32 -1.42 -8.13
C GLU A 270 8.22 -2.92 -8.45
N GLU A 271 7.45 -3.70 -7.69
CA GLU A 271 7.29 -5.13 -7.95
C GLU A 271 6.52 -5.39 -9.23
N LYS A 272 5.48 -4.60 -9.53
CA LYS A 272 4.76 -4.66 -10.82
C LYS A 272 5.69 -4.34 -11.99
N GLU A 273 6.54 -3.33 -11.86
CA GLU A 273 7.52 -2.98 -12.89
C GLU A 273 8.55 -4.09 -13.10
N LYS A 274 9.10 -4.67 -12.03
CA LYS A 274 10.00 -5.83 -12.12
C LYS A 274 9.32 -7.03 -12.77
N ALA A 275 8.07 -7.31 -12.42
CA ALA A 275 7.28 -8.38 -13.03
C ALA A 275 7.08 -8.15 -14.53
N ALA A 276 6.72 -6.92 -14.92
CA ALA A 276 6.55 -6.54 -16.31
C ALA A 276 7.87 -6.65 -17.11
N ILE A 277 8.99 -6.21 -16.53
CA ILE A 277 10.31 -6.35 -17.17
C ILE A 277 10.65 -7.83 -17.38
N ARG A 278 10.41 -8.69 -16.38
CA ARG A 278 10.66 -10.14 -16.49
C ARG A 278 9.77 -10.80 -17.53
N GLU A 279 8.47 -10.49 -17.53
CA GLU A 279 7.52 -10.99 -18.54
C GLU A 279 7.98 -10.56 -19.94
N PHE A 280 8.23 -9.26 -20.16
CA PHE A 280 8.68 -8.73 -21.46
C PHE A 280 10.00 -9.36 -21.92
N SER A 281 10.98 -9.47 -21.03
CA SER A 281 12.29 -10.07 -21.34
C SER A 281 12.18 -11.55 -21.67
N SER A 282 11.13 -12.24 -21.20
CA SER A 282 10.90 -13.66 -21.51
C SER A 282 10.31 -13.86 -22.91
N LEU A 283 9.60 -12.87 -23.47
CA LEU A 283 8.99 -12.95 -24.79
C LEU A 283 10.05 -13.13 -25.89
N THR A 284 9.66 -13.75 -27.01
CA THR A 284 10.50 -13.80 -28.19
C THR A 284 10.68 -12.39 -28.75
N PRO A 285 11.92 -11.86 -28.83
CA PRO A 285 12.16 -10.53 -29.36
C PRO A 285 11.68 -10.43 -30.81
N VAL A 286 11.02 -9.33 -31.17
CA VAL A 286 10.67 -9.04 -32.56
C VAL A 286 11.94 -8.68 -33.30
N CYS A 287 12.26 -9.41 -34.37
CA CYS A 287 13.53 -9.28 -35.06
C CYS A 287 13.39 -9.56 -36.55
N LYS A 288 14.00 -8.70 -37.36
CA LYS A 288 14.17 -8.88 -38.82
C LYS A 288 15.66 -8.83 -39.12
N PHE A 289 16.19 -9.86 -39.76
CA PHE A 289 17.60 -9.96 -40.06
C PHE A 289 17.85 -10.56 -41.43
N LYS A 290 19.00 -10.23 -42.01
CA LYS A 290 19.37 -10.62 -43.38
C LYS A 290 20.56 -11.56 -43.35
N VAL A 291 20.52 -12.61 -44.17
CA VAL A 291 21.66 -13.50 -44.39
C VAL A 291 22.69 -12.80 -45.29
N LEU A 292 23.94 -12.71 -44.82
CA LEU A 292 25.01 -12.04 -45.55
C LEU A 292 25.55 -12.91 -46.69
N GLU A 293 25.75 -12.30 -47.86
CA GLU A 293 26.33 -12.96 -49.04
C GLU A 293 27.82 -13.22 -48.83
N GLY A 294 28.28 -14.43 -49.15
CA GLY A 294 29.69 -14.81 -49.00
C GLY A 294 30.11 -15.21 -47.58
N PHE A 295 29.18 -15.19 -46.61
CA PHE A 295 29.46 -15.51 -45.21
C PHE A 295 28.82 -16.83 -44.77
N ILE A 296 28.88 -17.87 -45.60
CA ILE A 296 28.40 -19.21 -45.25
C ILE A 296 29.56 -20.08 -44.77
N PHE A 297 29.64 -20.32 -43.46
CA PHE A 297 30.73 -21.08 -42.84
C PHE A 297 30.44 -22.59 -42.79
N ARG A 298 29.16 -22.96 -42.64
CA ARG A 298 28.70 -24.35 -42.63
C ARG A 298 27.28 -24.43 -43.18
N ARG A 299 27.04 -25.35 -44.12
CA ARG A 299 25.73 -25.44 -44.80
C ARG A 299 24.63 -26.11 -43.98
N SER A 300 24.96 -27.03 -43.07
CA SER A 300 23.96 -27.74 -42.27
C SER A 300 24.55 -28.45 -41.05
N ASN A 301 23.67 -28.74 -40.09
CA ASN A 301 23.88 -29.60 -38.91
C ASN A 301 25.04 -29.19 -37.96
N PRO A 302 25.04 -27.99 -37.36
CA PRO A 302 24.12 -26.87 -37.60
C PRO A 302 24.56 -26.04 -38.81
N ALA A 303 23.63 -25.31 -39.43
CA ALA A 303 23.98 -24.30 -40.42
C ALA A 303 24.65 -23.11 -39.71
N ILE A 304 25.81 -22.66 -40.19
CA ILE A 304 26.54 -21.53 -39.62
C ILE A 304 26.76 -20.50 -40.72
N PHE A 305 26.21 -19.30 -40.53
CA PHE A 305 26.26 -18.23 -41.51
C PHE A 305 26.25 -16.85 -40.86
N GLY A 306 26.80 -15.86 -41.55
CA GLY A 306 26.77 -14.46 -41.14
C GLY A 306 25.39 -13.85 -41.38
N VAL A 307 24.93 -13.06 -40.43
CA VAL A 307 23.69 -12.29 -40.54
C VAL A 307 23.92 -10.84 -40.14
N GLU A 308 23.07 -9.96 -40.65
CA GLU A 308 22.94 -8.57 -40.21
C GLU A 308 21.55 -8.35 -39.61
N VAL A 309 21.50 -7.89 -38.36
CA VAL A 309 20.22 -7.56 -37.70
C VAL A 309 19.72 -6.20 -38.21
N LEU A 310 18.60 -6.19 -38.92
CA LEU A 310 18.04 -4.98 -39.53
C LEU A 310 17.15 -4.19 -38.56
N VAL A 311 16.32 -4.91 -37.80
CA VAL A 311 15.37 -4.35 -36.83
C VAL A 311 15.30 -5.25 -35.61
N GLY A 312 15.19 -4.64 -34.43
CA GLY A 312 15.04 -5.33 -33.15
C GLY A 312 16.32 -6.01 -32.67
N LYS A 313 16.15 -7.17 -32.01
CA LYS A 313 17.26 -7.94 -31.42
C LYS A 313 17.14 -9.43 -31.73
N LEU A 314 18.20 -10.06 -32.21
CA LEU A 314 18.25 -11.51 -32.42
C LEU A 314 18.75 -12.19 -31.13
N ARG A 315 17.99 -13.15 -30.60
CA ARG A 315 18.36 -13.90 -29.38
C ARG A 315 18.55 -15.38 -29.66
N GLN A 316 19.40 -16.04 -28.87
CA GLN A 316 19.52 -17.50 -28.90
C GLN A 316 18.19 -18.19 -28.56
N LYS A 317 18.04 -19.43 -29.03
CA LYS A 317 16.90 -20.34 -28.78
C LYS A 317 15.56 -19.83 -29.32
N VAL A 318 15.59 -18.87 -30.25
CA VAL A 318 14.40 -18.33 -30.91
C VAL A 318 14.13 -19.08 -32.21
N GLN A 319 12.87 -19.41 -32.46
CA GLN A 319 12.42 -19.95 -33.75
C GLN A 319 12.41 -18.85 -34.81
N VAL A 320 12.74 -19.24 -36.04
CA VAL A 320 12.89 -18.33 -37.17
C VAL A 320 11.97 -18.76 -38.30
N MET A 321 11.37 -17.78 -38.97
CA MET A 321 10.61 -17.98 -40.20
C MET A 321 11.21 -17.20 -41.37
N ASN A 322 10.92 -17.66 -42.59
CA ASN A 322 11.27 -16.93 -43.80
C ASN A 322 10.16 -15.95 -44.22
N SER A 323 10.41 -15.24 -45.32
CA SER A 323 9.46 -14.29 -45.93
C SER A 323 8.16 -14.92 -46.46
N ASP A 324 8.13 -16.25 -46.66
CA ASP A 324 6.91 -17.00 -46.98
C ASP A 324 6.10 -17.40 -45.74
N GLY A 325 6.61 -17.14 -44.53
CA GLY A 325 5.98 -17.48 -43.26
C GLY A 325 6.17 -18.92 -42.81
N LYS A 326 7.02 -19.69 -43.49
CA LYS A 326 7.38 -21.07 -43.09
C LYS A 326 8.43 -21.02 -42.00
N VAL A 327 8.30 -21.93 -41.03
CA VAL A 327 9.34 -22.11 -39.99
C VAL A 327 10.56 -22.76 -40.64
N VAL A 328 11.72 -22.18 -40.40
CA VAL A 328 12.98 -22.57 -41.06
C VAL A 328 13.91 -23.29 -40.10
N GLY A 329 13.92 -22.89 -38.83
CA GLY A 329 14.77 -23.50 -37.81
C GLY A 329 14.79 -22.72 -36.51
N THR A 330 15.70 -23.11 -35.61
CA THR A 330 15.90 -22.47 -34.31
C THR A 330 17.34 -22.02 -34.14
N ILE A 331 17.53 -20.75 -33.74
CA ILE A 331 18.86 -20.20 -33.43
C ILE A 331 19.45 -20.97 -32.26
N HIS A 332 20.59 -21.63 -32.47
CA HIS A 332 21.30 -22.33 -31.41
C HIS A 332 22.26 -21.41 -30.67
N GLN A 333 23.10 -20.70 -31.42
CA GLN A 333 24.15 -19.85 -30.86
C GLN A 333 24.41 -18.65 -31.76
N ILE A 334 24.72 -17.51 -31.14
CA ILE A 334 25.15 -16.29 -31.82
C ILE A 334 26.59 -16.00 -31.37
N GLN A 335 27.44 -15.61 -32.30
CA GLN A 335 28.84 -15.28 -32.03
C GLN A 335 29.26 -13.99 -32.74
N ASP A 336 30.00 -13.14 -32.03
CA ASP A 336 30.74 -12.04 -32.64
C ASP A 336 32.24 -12.30 -32.46
N LYS A 337 32.97 -12.38 -33.57
CA LYS A 337 34.42 -12.67 -33.62
C LYS A 337 34.83 -13.86 -32.74
N GLY A 338 34.02 -14.93 -32.79
CA GLY A 338 34.25 -16.17 -32.05
C GLY A 338 33.84 -16.13 -30.56
N LYS A 339 33.37 -14.99 -30.05
CA LYS A 339 32.84 -14.89 -28.68
C LYS A 339 31.32 -15.10 -28.69
N PRO A 340 30.77 -15.98 -27.83
CA PRO A 340 29.34 -16.20 -27.74
C PRO A 340 28.61 -14.94 -27.23
N LEU A 341 27.47 -14.63 -27.84
CA LEU A 341 26.55 -13.56 -27.45
C LEU A 341 25.17 -14.12 -27.15
N GLU A 342 24.53 -13.66 -26.08
CA GLU A 342 23.13 -14.04 -25.78
C GLU A 342 22.15 -13.39 -26.76
N GLU A 343 22.39 -12.12 -27.10
CA GLU A 343 21.61 -11.34 -28.04
C GLU A 343 22.50 -10.48 -28.95
N ALA A 344 22.02 -10.19 -30.16
CA ALA A 344 22.63 -9.28 -31.13
C ALA A 344 21.65 -8.14 -31.47
N PRO A 345 22.02 -6.87 -31.21
CA PRO A 345 21.14 -5.72 -31.47
C PRO A 345 21.12 -5.33 -32.96
N ARG A 346 20.19 -4.43 -33.33
CA ARG A 346 20.15 -3.76 -34.63
C ARG A 346 21.53 -3.26 -35.07
N GLY A 347 21.86 -3.49 -36.35
CA GLY A 347 23.13 -3.15 -36.97
C GLY A 347 24.26 -4.13 -36.69
N ALA A 348 24.08 -5.10 -35.77
CA ALA A 348 25.11 -6.09 -35.50
C ALA A 348 25.22 -7.07 -36.67
N GLN A 349 26.47 -7.31 -37.10
CA GLN A 349 26.82 -8.36 -38.05
C GLN A 349 27.51 -9.50 -37.30
N VAL A 350 26.82 -10.63 -37.17
CA VAL A 350 27.21 -11.73 -36.29
C VAL A 350 27.12 -13.08 -37.00
N ALA A 351 27.90 -14.06 -36.54
CA ALA A 351 27.76 -15.44 -36.99
C ALA A 351 26.66 -16.13 -36.18
N VAL A 352 25.73 -16.77 -36.89
CA VAL A 352 24.61 -17.50 -36.30
C VAL A 352 24.75 -18.98 -36.62
N SER A 353 24.62 -19.81 -35.60
CA SER A 353 24.44 -21.25 -35.70
C SER A 353 22.95 -21.57 -35.57
N MET A 354 22.35 -22.21 -36.58
CA MET A 354 20.93 -22.55 -36.62
C MET A 354 20.73 -24.06 -36.82
N MET A 355 19.87 -24.65 -35.98
CA MET A 355 19.47 -26.06 -36.07
C MET A 355 18.31 -26.20 -37.04
N GLU A 356 18.31 -27.30 -37.82
CA GLU A 356 17.31 -27.71 -38.83
C GLU A 356 17.55 -27.28 -40.30
N PRO A 357 17.94 -26.03 -40.63
CA PRO A 357 18.00 -25.62 -42.02
C PRO A 357 19.25 -26.12 -42.74
N ILE A 358 19.17 -26.04 -44.07
CA ILE A 358 20.30 -26.27 -44.99
C ILE A 358 20.42 -25.02 -45.85
N VAL A 359 21.58 -24.36 -45.81
CA VAL A 359 21.86 -23.18 -46.63
C VAL A 359 22.00 -23.60 -48.10
N GLY A 360 21.22 -22.96 -48.97
CA GLY A 360 21.02 -23.29 -50.38
C GLY A 360 19.79 -24.15 -50.67
N ARG A 361 19.01 -24.53 -49.63
CA ARG A 361 17.75 -25.27 -49.80
C ARG A 361 16.61 -24.66 -49.00
N HIS A 362 16.84 -24.40 -47.71
CA HIS A 362 15.84 -23.83 -46.80
C HIS A 362 16.10 -22.33 -46.54
N ILE A 363 17.35 -21.90 -46.67
CA ILE A 363 17.80 -20.51 -46.49
C ILE A 363 18.76 -20.17 -47.61
N PHE A 364 18.69 -18.95 -48.13
CA PHE A 364 19.56 -18.43 -49.18
C PHE A 364 20.33 -17.19 -48.73
N GLU A 365 21.45 -16.90 -49.39
CA GLU A 365 22.16 -15.63 -49.21
C GLU A 365 21.26 -14.46 -49.60
N LYS A 366 21.42 -13.32 -48.91
CA LYS A 366 20.57 -12.12 -49.04
C LYS A 366 19.11 -12.29 -48.59
N GLU A 367 18.69 -13.48 -48.19
CA GLU A 367 17.34 -13.72 -47.71
C GLU A 367 17.08 -12.99 -46.38
N ILE A 368 15.85 -12.50 -46.24
CA ILE A 368 15.37 -11.89 -45.00
C ILE A 368 14.63 -12.95 -44.20
N LEU A 369 15.02 -13.06 -42.93
CA LEU A 369 14.43 -13.95 -41.95
C LEU A 369 13.90 -13.14 -40.76
N TYR A 370 12.94 -13.72 -40.06
CA TYR A 370 12.24 -13.09 -38.95
C TYR A 370 12.27 -14.01 -37.73
N SER A 371 12.36 -13.45 -36.54
CA SER A 371 11.99 -14.20 -35.35
C SER A 371 10.50 -14.55 -35.41
N LEU A 372 10.14 -15.69 -34.82
CA LEU A 372 8.76 -16.17 -34.77
C LEU A 372 8.28 -16.22 -33.31
N PRO A 373 7.63 -15.17 -32.81
CA PRO A 373 6.94 -15.22 -31.53
C PRO A 373 5.79 -16.24 -31.55
N LYS A 374 5.50 -16.85 -30.40
CA LYS A 374 4.35 -17.76 -30.28
C LYS A 374 3.04 -16.97 -30.33
N GLU A 375 1.92 -17.63 -30.64
CA GLU A 375 0.59 -16.98 -30.69
C GLU A 375 0.25 -16.24 -29.37
N ALA A 376 0.54 -16.86 -28.22
CA ALA A 376 0.33 -16.21 -26.92
C ALA A 376 1.20 -14.95 -26.75
N GLU A 377 2.45 -14.99 -27.21
CA GLU A 377 3.39 -13.86 -27.11
C GLU A 377 2.96 -12.69 -28.00
N VAL A 378 2.44 -12.96 -29.20
CA VAL A 378 1.89 -11.93 -30.10
C VAL A 378 0.73 -11.19 -29.45
N ARG A 379 -0.19 -11.91 -28.80
CA ARG A 379 -1.30 -11.28 -28.05
C ARG A 379 -0.77 -10.42 -26.92
N THR A 380 0.20 -10.92 -26.15
CA THR A 380 0.83 -10.16 -25.06
C THR A 380 1.51 -8.88 -25.59
N PHE A 381 2.21 -8.94 -26.73
CA PHE A 381 2.78 -7.75 -27.36
C PHE A 381 1.68 -6.73 -27.70
N LYS A 382 0.61 -7.14 -28.38
CA LYS A 382 -0.45 -6.21 -28.80
C LYS A 382 -1.26 -5.62 -27.66
N GLU A 383 -1.61 -6.43 -26.66
CA GLU A 383 -2.48 -6.01 -25.56
C GLU A 383 -1.75 -5.23 -24.47
N LYS A 384 -0.49 -5.59 -24.18
CA LYS A 384 0.24 -5.06 -23.01
C LYS A 384 1.52 -4.28 -23.32
N TYR A 385 2.27 -4.68 -24.35
CA TYR A 385 3.66 -4.22 -24.54
C TYR A 385 3.94 -3.53 -25.87
N LEU A 386 2.91 -3.13 -26.62
CA LEU A 386 3.09 -2.50 -27.94
C LEU A 386 3.87 -1.18 -27.83
N ASN A 387 3.57 -0.40 -26.80
CA ASN A 387 4.27 0.85 -26.45
C ASN A 387 5.72 0.66 -25.97
N LYS A 388 6.15 -0.57 -25.67
CA LYS A 388 7.55 -0.89 -25.33
C LYS A 388 8.38 -1.23 -26.58
N LEU A 389 7.74 -1.49 -27.72
CA LEU A 389 8.40 -1.71 -29.01
C LEU A 389 8.65 -0.38 -29.72
N SER A 390 9.80 -0.26 -30.38
CA SER A 390 10.07 0.86 -31.29
C SER A 390 9.11 0.84 -32.49
N PRO A 391 8.87 1.98 -33.17
CA PRO A 391 7.99 2.03 -34.33
C PRO A 391 8.34 1.00 -35.42
N GLU A 392 9.62 0.80 -35.68
CA GLU A 392 10.09 -0.22 -36.63
C GLU A 392 9.83 -1.66 -36.14
N GLU A 393 9.96 -1.94 -34.83
CA GLU A 393 9.62 -3.25 -34.26
C GLU A 393 8.12 -3.51 -34.32
N GLN A 394 7.27 -2.48 -34.19
CA GLN A 394 5.82 -2.62 -34.38
C GLN A 394 5.49 -2.97 -35.83
N GLU A 395 6.10 -2.28 -36.80
CA GLU A 395 5.94 -2.59 -38.22
C GLU A 395 6.39 -4.02 -38.54
N VAL A 396 7.53 -4.45 -37.99
CA VAL A 396 8.03 -5.83 -38.17
C VAL A 396 7.12 -6.85 -37.50
N LEU A 397 6.55 -6.55 -36.33
CA LEU A 397 5.58 -7.43 -35.69
C LEU A 397 4.34 -7.62 -36.56
N ASP A 398 3.80 -6.55 -37.13
CA ASP A 398 2.68 -6.62 -38.06
C ASP A 398 3.05 -7.35 -39.36
N GLU A 399 4.25 -7.12 -39.88
CA GLU A 399 4.80 -7.86 -41.03
C GLU A 399 4.87 -9.37 -40.74
N ILE A 400 5.38 -9.77 -39.56
CA ILE A 400 5.43 -11.17 -39.11
C ILE A 400 4.02 -11.76 -39.07
N ILE A 401 3.05 -11.05 -38.50
CA ILE A 401 1.65 -11.52 -38.40
C ILE A 401 1.04 -11.72 -39.79
N GLN A 402 1.19 -10.75 -40.69
CA GLN A 402 0.64 -10.82 -42.05
C GLN A 402 1.27 -11.95 -42.86
N ILE A 403 2.58 -12.12 -42.76
CA ILE A 403 3.30 -13.22 -43.43
C ILE A 403 2.84 -14.57 -42.85
N ARG A 404 2.81 -14.70 -41.51
CA ARG A 404 2.51 -15.98 -40.84
C ARG A 404 1.07 -16.43 -41.09
N LYS A 405 0.11 -15.50 -41.21
CA LYS A 405 -1.30 -15.81 -41.52
C LYS A 405 -1.52 -16.48 -42.85
N LYS A 406 -0.67 -16.22 -43.85
CA LYS A 406 -0.76 -16.91 -45.16
C LYS A 406 -0.56 -18.41 -45.04
N VAL A 407 0.18 -18.85 -44.02
CA VAL A 407 0.49 -20.27 -43.76
C VAL A 407 -0.38 -20.84 -42.63
N GLN A 408 -0.72 -20.02 -41.64
CA GLN A 408 -1.51 -20.41 -40.47
C GLN A 408 -2.60 -19.35 -40.16
N PRO A 409 -3.82 -19.50 -40.72
CA PRO A 409 -4.88 -18.50 -40.56
C PRO A 409 -5.35 -18.25 -39.12
N THR A 410 -5.08 -19.18 -38.20
CA THR A 410 -5.41 -19.06 -36.76
C THR A 410 -4.45 -18.14 -35.99
N TYR A 411 -3.36 -17.69 -36.61
CA TYR A 411 -2.38 -16.82 -35.98
C TYR A 411 -3.05 -15.47 -35.58
N PRO A 412 -2.76 -14.91 -34.39
CA PRO A 412 -3.48 -13.75 -33.85
C PRO A 412 -3.49 -12.52 -34.75
N TYR A 413 -4.52 -11.67 -34.60
CA TYR A 413 -4.62 -10.36 -35.24
C TYR A 413 -3.72 -9.33 -34.61
#